data_AF-A0A9P4QBH1-F1
#
_entry.id   AF-A0A9P4QBH1-F1
#
_cell.length_a   1.000
_cell.length_b   1.000
_cell.length_c   1.000
_cell.angle_alpha   90.00
_cell.angle_beta   90.00
_cell.angle_gamma   90.00
#
_symmetry.space_group_name_H-M   'P 1'
#
loop_
_entity.id
_entity.type
_entity.pdbx_description
1 polymer ?
#
loop_
_entity_poly.entity_id
_entity_poly.type
_entity_poly.pdbx_seq_one_letter_code
_entity_poly.pdbx_strand_id
1 'polypeptide(L)'
;DLLRKNIHRKYYDNHEESFVGASPRVIEGHLEHCVETLRQNIMCHGDISLLTNNWVEGRDMPYPNFNTIHTCKKWDTLVEWNMNRDATVEWVDGQGKKVLTPPLKPHHIKGMTTPP
;
A
#
# COMPACT_ATOMS: atom_id res chain seq x y z
N ASP A 1 11.62 0.19 -12.95
CA ASP A 1 12.62 1.13 -12.37
C ASP A 1 12.28 2.59 -12.65
N LEU A 2 11.83 2.94 -13.87
CA LEU A 2 11.41 4.31 -14.24
C LEU A 2 10.40 4.95 -13.26
N LEU A 3 9.34 4.21 -12.88
CA LEU A 3 8.32 4.69 -11.93
C LEU A 3 8.91 5.13 -10.58
N ARG A 4 9.80 4.30 -9.99
CA ARG A 4 10.49 4.62 -8.73
C ARG A 4 11.43 5.80 -8.90
N LYS A 5 12.24 5.81 -9.97
CA LYS A 5 13.21 6.88 -10.25
C LYS A 5 12.52 8.22 -10.51
N ASN A 6 11.31 8.20 -11.08
CA ASN A 6 10.52 9.41 -11.30
C ASN A 6 10.12 10.13 -10.00
N ILE A 7 10.03 9.42 -8.86
CA ILE A 7 9.81 10.04 -7.54
C ILE A 7 10.99 10.96 -7.16
N HIS A 8 12.20 10.63 -7.63
CA HIS A 8 13.41 11.42 -7.41
C HIS A 8 13.92 12.04 -8.73
N ARG A 9 12.98 12.57 -9.52
CA ARG A 9 13.22 13.07 -10.88
C ARG A 9 14.44 13.96 -11.02
N LYS A 10 14.57 14.97 -10.14
CA LYS A 10 15.68 15.93 -10.14
C LYS A 10 17.05 15.27 -10.01
N TYR A 11 17.13 14.15 -9.29
CA TYR A 11 18.37 13.39 -9.16
C TYR A 11 18.65 12.59 -10.43
N TYR A 12 17.65 11.91 -10.99
CA TYR A 12 17.84 10.99 -12.11
C TYR A 12 17.84 11.64 -13.50
N ASP A 13 17.36 12.87 -13.65
CA ASP A 13 17.32 13.60 -14.93
C ASP A 13 18.66 13.65 -15.66
N ASN A 14 19.76 13.69 -14.92
CA ASN A 14 21.12 13.79 -15.46
C ASN A 14 21.95 12.50 -15.28
N HIS A 15 21.36 11.43 -14.74
CA HIS A 15 22.08 10.22 -14.35
C HIS A 15 21.55 8.93 -15.00
N GLU A 16 20.49 9.03 -15.81
CA GLU A 16 19.80 7.87 -16.39
C GLU A 16 19.48 8.09 -17.85
N GLU A 17 19.95 7.20 -18.70
CA GLU A 17 19.70 7.24 -20.16
C GLU A 17 18.22 7.25 -20.50
N SER A 18 17.37 6.62 -19.67
CA SER A 18 15.92 6.60 -19.87
C SER A 18 15.24 7.96 -19.69
N PHE A 19 15.93 8.95 -19.12
CA PHE A 19 15.42 10.28 -18.86
C PHE A 19 16.18 11.38 -19.60
N VAL A 20 17.48 11.19 -19.84
CA VAL A 20 18.34 12.16 -20.54
C VAL A 20 17.88 12.30 -21.99
N GLY A 21 17.45 13.51 -22.37
CA GLY A 21 17.06 13.84 -23.75
C GLY A 21 15.66 13.35 -24.17
N ALA A 22 14.95 12.59 -23.33
CA ALA A 22 13.56 12.22 -23.58
C ALA A 22 12.63 13.43 -23.39
N SER A 23 11.66 13.61 -24.28
CA SER A 23 10.67 14.68 -24.11
C SER A 23 9.75 14.37 -22.92
N PRO A 24 9.21 15.41 -22.24
CA PRO A 24 8.29 15.21 -21.12
C PRO A 24 7.12 14.27 -21.46
N ARG A 25 6.58 14.37 -22.69
CA ARG A 25 5.46 13.54 -23.16
C ARG A 25 5.80 12.05 -23.27
N VAL A 26 7.02 11.71 -23.66
CA VAL A 26 7.46 10.31 -23.77
C VAL A 26 7.56 9.69 -22.38
N ILE A 27 8.10 10.43 -21.43
CA ILE A 27 8.21 10.01 -20.04
C ILE A 27 6.83 9.83 -19.42
N GLU A 28 5.95 10.82 -19.59
CA GLU A 28 4.58 10.79 -19.09
C GLU A 28 3.83 9.56 -19.63
N GLY A 29 3.82 9.34 -20.95
CA GLY A 29 3.17 8.18 -21.54
C GLY A 29 3.73 6.84 -21.05
N HIS A 30 5.03 6.75 -20.78
CA HIS A 30 5.62 5.53 -20.21
C HIS A 30 5.16 5.31 -18.76
N LEU A 31 5.10 6.37 -17.96
CA LEU A 31 4.61 6.30 -16.58
C LEU A 31 3.13 5.92 -16.53
N GLU A 32 2.30 6.53 -17.37
CA GLU A 32 0.87 6.20 -17.49
C GLU A 32 0.65 4.73 -17.85
N HIS A 33 1.36 4.25 -18.87
CA HIS A 33 1.29 2.84 -19.27
C HIS A 33 1.75 1.89 -18.15
N CYS A 34 2.82 2.22 -17.41
CA CYS A 34 3.27 1.45 -16.26
C CYS A 34 2.23 1.43 -15.13
N VAL A 35 1.66 2.60 -14.79
CA VAL A 35 0.63 2.71 -13.75
C VAL A 35 -0.61 1.90 -14.14
N GLU A 36 -1.03 1.97 -15.40
CA GLU A 36 -2.17 1.21 -15.90
C GLU A 36 -1.91 -0.30 -15.87
N THR A 37 -0.71 -0.73 -16.25
CA THR A 37 -0.30 -2.14 -16.16
C THR A 37 -0.30 -2.64 -14.72
N LEU A 38 0.20 -1.84 -13.78
CA LEU A 38 0.16 -2.16 -12.34
C LEU A 38 -1.27 -2.20 -11.81
N ARG A 39 -2.13 -1.25 -12.20
CA ARG A 39 -3.54 -1.23 -11.82
C ARG A 39 -4.25 -2.50 -12.29
N GLN A 40 -4.10 -2.87 -13.56
CA GLN A 40 -4.67 -4.10 -14.11
C GLN A 40 -4.13 -5.34 -13.38
N ASN A 41 -2.83 -5.39 -13.11
CA ASN A 41 -2.22 -6.50 -12.39
C ASN A 41 -2.78 -6.63 -10.96
N ILE A 42 -2.87 -5.53 -10.21
CA ILE A 42 -3.43 -5.52 -8.84
C ILE A 42 -4.90 -5.94 -8.87
N MET A 43 -5.68 -5.48 -9.86
CA MET A 43 -7.07 -5.90 -9.99
C MET A 43 -7.22 -7.40 -10.28
N CYS A 44 -6.37 -7.95 -11.14
CA CYS A 44 -6.33 -9.40 -11.42
C CYS A 44 -5.92 -10.22 -10.19
N HIS A 45 -5.09 -9.67 -9.31
CA HIS A 45 -4.52 -10.35 -8.15
C HIS A 45 -4.99 -9.75 -6.83
N GLY A 46 -6.22 -9.22 -6.79
CA GLY A 46 -6.78 -8.58 -5.61
C GLY A 46 -6.64 -9.46 -4.36
N ASP A 47 -6.15 -8.87 -3.28
CA ASP A 47 -5.68 -9.59 -2.10
C ASP A 47 -6.50 -9.24 -0.85
N ILE A 48 -6.89 -10.26 -0.08
CA ILE A 48 -7.61 -10.16 1.20
C ILE A 48 -6.87 -10.83 2.35
N SER A 49 -5.60 -11.16 2.15
CA SER A 49 -4.82 -11.82 3.17
C SER A 49 -4.78 -10.97 4.44
N LEU A 50 -4.96 -11.65 5.57
CA LEU A 50 -5.02 -11.01 6.87
C LEU A 50 -3.64 -10.44 7.20
N LEU A 51 -3.49 -9.14 7.07
CA LEU A 51 -2.33 -8.42 7.57
C LEU A 51 -2.44 -8.29 9.09
N THR A 52 -1.61 -9.03 9.81
CA THR A 52 -1.44 -8.81 11.24
C THR A 52 -0.56 -7.60 11.47
N ASN A 53 -0.63 -7.01 12.67
CA ASN A 53 0.27 -5.94 13.05
C ASN A 53 1.07 -6.32 14.28
N ASN A 54 2.31 -5.87 14.33
CA ASN A 54 3.26 -6.14 15.41
C ASN A 54 3.68 -4.85 16.10
N TRP A 55 3.94 -4.93 17.41
CA TRP A 55 4.66 -3.88 18.12
C TRP A 55 6.13 -3.95 17.73
N VAL A 56 6.70 -2.85 17.25
CA VAL A 56 8.11 -2.76 16.82
C VAL A 56 8.85 -1.78 17.72
N GLU A 57 10.12 -2.05 18.00
CA GLU A 57 10.98 -1.15 18.77
C GLU A 57 11.16 0.20 18.06
N GLY A 58 11.17 1.29 18.82
CA GLY A 58 11.24 2.66 18.26
C GLY A 58 9.97 3.15 17.56
N ARG A 59 8.85 2.41 17.61
CA ARG A 59 7.54 2.83 17.08
C ARG A 59 6.47 2.78 18.15
N ASP A 60 5.64 3.83 18.20
CA ASP A 60 4.47 3.90 19.07
C ASP A 60 3.22 3.30 18.41
N MET A 61 3.18 3.36 17.08
CA MET A 61 2.10 2.78 16.28
C MET A 61 2.43 1.34 15.86
N PRO A 62 1.40 0.47 15.75
CA PRO A 62 1.59 -0.90 15.27
C PRO A 62 2.13 -0.90 13.84
N TYR A 63 3.04 -1.83 13.53
CA TYR A 63 3.63 -1.98 12.20
C TYR A 63 3.03 -3.20 11.48
N PRO A 64 2.59 -3.07 10.23
CA PRO A 64 1.98 -4.19 9.50
C PRO A 64 3.00 -5.29 9.18
N ASN A 65 2.56 -6.55 9.28
CA ASN A 65 3.26 -7.72 8.80
C ASN A 65 2.77 -8.08 7.40
N PHE A 66 3.61 -7.88 6.39
CA PHE A 66 3.29 -8.18 5.00
C PHE A 66 3.64 -9.62 4.59
N ASN A 67 4.30 -10.40 5.47
CA ASN A 67 4.65 -11.78 5.20
C ASN A 67 3.45 -12.70 5.45
N THR A 68 2.52 -12.73 4.49
CA THR A 68 1.27 -13.49 4.57
C THR A 68 1.06 -14.32 3.31
N ILE A 69 0.21 -15.35 3.38
CA ILE A 69 -0.11 -16.20 2.23
C ILE A 69 -1.20 -15.51 1.42
N HIS A 70 -0.95 -15.26 0.14
CA HIS A 70 -1.86 -14.56 -0.77
C HIS A 70 -2.69 -15.53 -1.64
N THR A 71 -3.94 -15.17 -1.95
CA THR A 71 -4.81 -15.96 -2.86
C THR A 71 -5.63 -15.07 -3.79
N CYS A 72 -5.78 -15.47 -5.06
CA CYS A 72 -6.52 -14.67 -6.04
C CYS A 72 -8.04 -14.59 -5.75
N LYS A 73 -8.65 -13.42 -6.01
CA LYS A 73 -10.09 -13.14 -5.83
C LYS A 73 -10.67 -12.39 -7.03
N LYS A 74 -12.00 -12.36 -7.14
CA LYS A 74 -12.72 -11.51 -8.10
C LYS A 74 -12.75 -10.07 -7.60
N TRP A 75 -12.25 -9.13 -8.40
CA TRP A 75 -12.06 -7.72 -8.00
C TRP A 75 -13.35 -7.01 -7.57
N ASP A 76 -14.41 -7.07 -8.36
CA ASP A 76 -15.62 -6.27 -8.07
C ASP A 76 -16.29 -6.72 -6.78
N THR A 77 -16.40 -8.04 -6.57
CA THR A 77 -16.91 -8.61 -5.32
C THR A 77 -16.04 -8.22 -4.13
N LEU A 78 -14.72 -8.16 -4.31
CA LEU A 78 -13.78 -7.74 -3.27
C LEU A 78 -14.00 -6.27 -2.88
N VAL A 79 -14.04 -5.36 -3.86
CA VAL A 79 -14.20 -3.92 -3.60
C VAL A 79 -15.53 -3.63 -2.90
N GLU A 80 -16.64 -4.20 -3.39
CA GLU A 80 -17.96 -4.04 -2.78
C GLU A 80 -17.99 -4.58 -1.34
N TRP A 81 -17.40 -5.75 -1.10
CA TRP A 81 -17.30 -6.32 0.23
C TRP A 81 -16.49 -5.44 1.20
N ASN A 82 -15.38 -4.86 0.73
CA ASN A 82 -14.44 -4.09 1.54
C ASN A 82 -14.99 -2.71 1.96
N MET A 83 -15.79 -2.05 1.11
CA MET A 83 -16.33 -0.70 1.36
C MET A 83 -17.12 -0.57 2.67
N ASN A 84 -17.71 -1.66 3.16
CA ASN A 84 -18.53 -1.67 4.38
C ASN A 84 -17.84 -2.33 5.59
N ARG A 85 -16.51 -2.52 5.53
CA ARG A 85 -15.74 -3.34 6.50
C ARG A 85 -14.41 -2.73 6.90
N ASP A 86 -14.28 -1.41 6.81
CA ASP A 86 -13.09 -0.71 7.29
C ASP A 86 -12.85 -1.02 8.78
N ALA A 87 -11.69 -1.57 9.11
CA ALA A 87 -11.29 -1.95 10.46
C ALA A 87 -11.08 -0.75 11.40
N THR A 88 -10.97 0.45 10.84
CA THR A 88 -10.88 1.71 11.58
C THR A 88 -12.24 2.36 11.79
N VAL A 89 -13.35 1.67 11.47
CA VAL A 89 -14.70 2.20 11.65
C VAL A 89 -15.53 1.25 12.50
N GLU A 90 -16.27 1.82 13.46
CA GLU A 90 -17.33 1.12 14.18
C GLU A 90 -18.59 1.11 13.30
N TRP A 91 -19.06 -0.09 12.95
CA TRP A 91 -20.22 -0.29 12.08
C TRP A 91 -21.44 -0.73 12.90
N VAL A 92 -22.58 -0.06 12.72
CA VAL A 92 -23.88 -0.44 13.30
C VAL A 92 -24.89 -0.50 12.18
N ASP A 93 -25.50 -1.67 11.97
CA ASP A 93 -26.47 -1.93 10.89
C ASP A 93 -25.97 -1.50 9.49
N GLY A 94 -24.69 -1.75 9.21
CA GLY A 94 -24.05 -1.39 7.94
C GLY A 94 -23.71 0.10 7.78
N GLN A 95 -23.93 0.92 8.80
CA GLN A 95 -23.54 2.33 8.81
C GLN A 95 -22.32 2.57 9.70
N GLY A 96 -21.30 3.23 9.15
CA GLY A 96 -20.15 3.69 9.93
C GLY A 96 -20.58 4.77 10.91
N LYS A 97 -20.50 4.49 12.21
CA LYS A 97 -20.91 5.41 13.29
C LYS A 97 -19.75 6.22 13.84
N LYS A 98 -18.55 5.64 13.87
CA LYS A 98 -17.38 6.26 14.50
C LYS A 98 -16.09 5.76 13.88
N VAL A 99 -15.15 6.67 13.60
CA VAL A 99 -13.78 6.32 13.24
C VAL A 99 -12.98 6.05 14.52
N LEU A 100 -12.28 4.92 14.54
CA LEU A 100 -11.41 4.45 15.61
C LEU A 100 -9.96 4.79 15.26
N THR A 101 -9.21 5.26 16.26
CA THR A 101 -7.76 5.41 16.15
C THR A 101 -7.07 4.09 16.51
N PRO A 102 -6.03 3.66 15.78
CA PRO A 102 -5.28 2.47 16.17
C PRO A 102 -4.69 2.63 17.58
N PRO A 103 -4.62 1.55 18.37
CA PRO A 103 -4.08 1.63 19.72
C PRO A 103 -2.59 1.98 19.69
N LEU A 104 -2.17 2.81 20.65
CA LEU A 104 -0.76 3.03 20.92
C LEU A 104 -0.16 1.80 21.61
N LYS A 105 1.11 1.54 21.34
CA LYS A 105 1.89 0.51 22.01
C LYS A 105 1.92 0.77 23.53
N PRO A 106 1.50 -0.21 24.37
CA PRO A 106 1.57 -0.04 25.82
C PRO A 106 3.02 0.06 26.31
N HIS A 107 3.27 0.92 27.30
CA HIS A 107 4.63 1.21 27.80
C HIS A 107 5.41 -0.01 28.30
N HIS A 108 4.72 -1.03 28.83
CA HIS A 108 5.34 -2.23 29.39
C HIS A 108 5.59 -3.34 28.34
N ILE A 109 5.17 -3.13 27.09
CA ILE A 109 5.35 -4.11 26.01
C ILE A 109 6.62 -3.81 25.26
N LYS A 110 7.59 -4.74 25.32
CA LYS A 110 8.77 -4.69 24.45
C LYS A 110 8.38 -5.08 23.04
N GLY A 111 8.64 -4.20 22.08
CA GLY A 111 8.40 -4.47 20.66
C GLY A 111 9.45 -5.41 20.07
N MET A 112 9.14 -5.98 18.91
CA MET A 112 10.07 -6.75 18.09
C MET A 112 11.20 -5.84 17.59
N THR A 113 12.43 -6.34 17.65
CA THR A 113 13.64 -5.65 17.18
C THR A 113 13.78 -5.67 15.66
N THR A 114 13.27 -6.73 15.02
CA THR A 114 13.29 -6.92 13.57
C THR A 114 11.87 -7.24 13.11
N PRO A 115 11.25 -6.38 12.29
CA PRO A 115 9.98 -6.73 11.65
C PRO A 115 10.16 -7.97 10.75
N PRO A 116 9.16 -8.87 10.70
CA PRO A 116 9.16 -10.00 9.75
C PRO A 116 9.02 -9.55 8.28
#